data_AF-A0A1B2IYZ5-F1
#
_entry.id   AF-A0A1B2IYZ5-F1
#
_cell.length_a   1.000
_cell.length_b   1.000
_cell.length_c   1.000
_cell.angle_alpha   90.00
_cell.angle_beta   90.00
_cell.angle_gamma   90.00
#
_symmetry.space_group_name_H-M   'P 1'
#
loop_
_entity.id
_entity.type
_entity.pdbx_description
1 polymer ?
#
loop_
_entity_poly.entity_id
_entity_poly.type
_entity_poly.pdbx_seq_one_letter_code
_entity_poly.pdbx_strand_id
1 'polypeptide(L)'
;MIEKLLVGTYTHKNSEGLYELELDTDTKKLQNLTLVGRSGNPTYLVQSKANKVYAIDAESADGKKIGGLKAFDASTRPFTEIGKYLADGTSPAYVTVDEARQLVYTANYHMGVVTVYKIAADGTLTQTDQAQHTGNGPRPEQQDGPHPHFADLTPDNRIVVCDLGNDTVYVYDVTDAGKLTEVSRFSCEDGFGPRHIVFNPETDKAYLAGELSSKVSVLDYDRQTGSFSLDQTIKTIPDTWTEHNGAAAIRITSDHKYVYVSNRGFNSLATLAIQSDGSVKLIDQTPAEGDFPRDFNFNSDESFIVLVNQNTDNATLYSRDAASGKLTVVQKDVQVPEGVCVKFEY
;
A
#
# COMPACT_ATOMS: atom_id res chain seq x y z
N MET A 1 21.23 -1.76 15.53
CA MET A 1 20.43 -0.54 15.73
C MET A 1 18.97 -0.95 15.95
N ILE A 2 18.18 -0.21 16.72
CA ILE A 2 16.73 -0.45 16.80
C ILE A 2 16.01 0.47 15.82
N GLU A 3 15.28 -0.10 14.87
CA GLU A 3 14.35 0.59 13.99
C GLU A 3 12.92 0.27 14.41
N LYS A 4 12.02 1.25 14.31
CA LYS A 4 10.61 1.09 14.67
C LYS A 4 9.75 1.05 13.42
N LEU A 5 8.73 0.22 13.46
CA LEU A 5 7.72 0.15 12.43
C LEU A 5 6.33 0.06 13.04
N LEU A 6 5.38 0.69 12.37
CA LEU A 6 3.97 0.61 12.65
C LEU A 6 3.33 -0.49 11.79
N VAL A 7 2.41 -1.21 12.42
CA VAL A 7 1.60 -2.24 11.80
C VAL A 7 0.14 -1.88 11.90
N GLY A 8 -0.50 -1.71 10.74
CA GLY A 8 -1.94 -1.62 10.61
C GLY A 8 -2.58 -2.99 10.48
N THR A 9 -3.80 -3.16 10.98
CA THR A 9 -4.47 -4.45 11.10
C THR A 9 -5.94 -4.38 10.70
N TYR A 10 -6.57 -5.53 10.45
CA TYR A 10 -8.00 -5.66 10.76
C TYR A 10 -8.21 -5.78 12.27
N THR A 11 -9.43 -5.58 12.74
CA THR A 11 -9.83 -5.76 14.15
C THR A 11 -11.08 -6.63 14.24
N HIS A 12 -11.09 -7.75 13.50
CA HIS A 12 -12.22 -8.67 13.46
C HIS A 12 -12.11 -9.78 14.52
N LYS A 13 -10.89 -10.09 14.97
CA LYS A 13 -10.62 -11.13 15.98
C LYS A 13 -10.01 -10.50 17.25
N ASN A 14 -8.69 -10.48 17.33
CA ASN A 14 -7.93 -10.20 18.55
C ASN A 14 -7.18 -8.87 18.49
N SER A 15 -7.01 -8.30 17.30
CA SER A 15 -6.35 -7.01 17.16
C SER A 15 -7.23 -5.88 17.73
N GLU A 16 -6.58 -4.90 18.37
CA GLU A 16 -7.21 -3.73 18.96
C GLU A 16 -6.90 -2.41 18.20
N GLY A 17 -6.12 -2.48 17.11
CA GLY A 17 -5.80 -1.33 16.28
C GLY A 17 -4.37 -1.33 15.74
N LEU A 18 -3.65 -0.23 15.94
CA LEU A 18 -2.28 0.00 15.47
C LEU A 18 -1.25 -0.50 16.48
N TYR A 19 -0.27 -1.25 15.98
CA TYR A 19 0.86 -1.73 16.79
C TYR A 19 2.17 -1.10 16.34
N GLU A 20 3.11 -0.94 17.28
CA GLU A 20 4.52 -0.70 17.01
C GLU A 20 5.28 -2.00 17.21
N LEU A 21 6.20 -2.30 16.30
CA LEU A 21 7.14 -3.41 16.37
C LEU A 21 8.56 -2.87 16.21
N GLU A 22 9.52 -3.49 16.88
CA GLU A 22 10.93 -3.11 16.79
C GLU A 22 11.71 -4.13 15.96
N LEU A 23 12.53 -3.65 15.03
CA LEU A 23 13.57 -4.41 14.35
C LEU A 23 14.92 -4.06 14.97
N ASP A 24 15.54 -5.03 15.65
CA ASP A 24 16.94 -4.96 16.03
C ASP A 24 17.80 -5.48 14.87
N THR A 25 18.49 -4.58 14.18
CA THR A 25 19.34 -4.92 13.02
C THR A 25 20.67 -5.57 13.42
N ASP A 26 21.12 -5.41 14.67
CA ASP A 26 22.38 -6.02 15.14
C ASP A 26 22.14 -7.50 15.48
N THR A 27 21.04 -7.77 16.18
CA THR A 27 20.64 -9.15 16.52
C THR A 27 19.74 -9.81 15.48
N LYS A 28 19.34 -9.05 14.46
CA LYS A 28 18.45 -9.46 13.36
C LYS A 28 17.12 -10.04 13.85
N LYS A 29 16.43 -9.28 14.69
CA LYS A 29 15.24 -9.76 15.42
C LYS A 29 14.12 -8.73 15.45
N LEU A 30 12.90 -9.20 15.17
CA LEU A 30 11.66 -8.51 15.48
C LEU A 30 11.23 -8.79 16.92
N GLN A 31 10.89 -7.74 17.66
CA GLN A 31 10.54 -7.82 19.08
C GLN A 31 9.64 -6.66 19.54
N ASN A 32 9.14 -6.78 20.79
CA ASN A 32 8.45 -5.71 21.50
C ASN A 32 7.17 -5.17 20.82
N LEU A 33 6.34 -6.07 20.25
CA LEU A 33 5.04 -5.68 19.70
C LEU A 33 4.18 -5.01 20.78
N THR A 34 3.81 -3.75 20.56
CA THR A 34 3.08 -2.94 21.53
C THR A 34 1.89 -2.26 20.84
N LEU A 35 0.69 -2.31 21.45
CA LEU A 35 -0.46 -1.54 20.99
C LEU A 35 -0.19 -0.04 21.21
N VAL A 36 -0.21 0.76 20.15
CA VAL A 36 0.11 2.19 20.21
C VAL A 36 -1.07 3.10 19.85
N GLY A 37 -2.08 2.61 19.13
CA GLY A 37 -3.26 3.40 18.81
C GLY A 37 -4.51 2.56 18.60
N ARG A 38 -5.57 2.81 19.36
CA ARG A 38 -6.85 2.10 19.19
C ARG A 38 -7.65 2.72 18.03
N SER A 39 -8.01 1.89 17.06
CA SER A 39 -8.79 2.25 15.86
C SER A 39 -9.55 1.03 15.38
N GLY A 40 -10.71 1.21 14.74
CA GLY A 40 -11.44 0.12 14.11
C GLY A 40 -10.91 -0.16 12.71
N ASN A 41 -10.40 -1.37 12.48
CA ASN A 41 -9.84 -1.81 11.20
C ASN A 41 -8.85 -0.81 10.55
N PRO A 42 -7.76 -0.41 11.20
CA PRO A 42 -6.75 0.46 10.61
C PRO A 42 -5.86 -0.28 9.61
N THR A 43 -6.47 -0.68 8.51
CA THR A 43 -5.90 -1.57 7.49
C THR A 43 -4.82 -0.92 6.62
N TYR A 44 -4.66 0.39 6.72
CA TYR A 44 -3.55 1.14 6.13
C TYR A 44 -3.31 2.40 6.97
N LEU A 45 -2.05 2.84 7.01
CA LEU A 45 -1.64 4.02 7.74
C LEU A 45 -0.47 4.71 7.05
N VAL A 46 -0.33 6.00 7.32
CA VAL A 46 0.82 6.80 6.95
C VAL A 46 1.24 7.67 8.14
N GLN A 47 2.54 7.87 8.30
CA GLN A 47 3.09 8.83 9.25
C GLN A 47 3.62 10.04 8.46
N SER A 48 3.36 11.25 8.94
CA SER A 48 3.95 12.47 8.41
C SER A 48 5.28 12.80 9.08
N LYS A 49 6.07 13.68 8.46
CA LYS A 49 7.32 14.24 9.04
C LYS A 49 7.10 14.99 10.35
N ALA A 50 5.87 15.42 10.63
CA ALA A 50 5.49 16.08 11.88
C ALA A 50 5.03 15.10 12.97
N ASN A 51 5.34 13.80 12.82
CA ASN A 51 4.90 12.72 13.73
C ASN A 51 3.38 12.64 13.90
N LYS A 52 2.63 12.92 12.82
CA LYS A 52 1.19 12.67 12.79
C LYS A 52 0.94 11.36 12.09
N VAL A 53 0.09 10.50 12.63
CA VAL A 53 -0.32 9.25 11.99
C VAL A 53 -1.75 9.39 11.52
N TYR A 54 -1.98 9.16 10.23
CA TYR A 54 -3.30 9.06 9.63
C TYR A 54 -3.54 7.60 9.31
N ALA A 55 -4.51 7.00 10.00
CA ALA A 55 -4.88 5.61 9.82
C ALA A 55 -6.31 5.52 9.32
N ILE A 56 -6.58 4.48 8.53
CA ILE A 56 -7.95 4.09 8.18
C ILE A 56 -8.72 3.80 9.47
N ASP A 57 -10.00 4.14 9.49
CA ASP A 57 -10.87 3.84 10.62
C ASP A 57 -12.27 3.47 10.13
N ALA A 58 -12.86 2.48 10.78
CA ALA A 58 -14.18 1.95 10.49
C ALA A 58 -14.94 1.69 11.78
N GLU A 59 -16.12 2.28 11.91
CA GLU A 59 -16.99 2.13 13.07
C GLU A 59 -18.40 1.73 12.65
N SER A 60 -19.23 1.44 13.66
CA SER A 60 -20.66 1.24 13.48
C SER A 60 -21.43 2.22 14.36
N ALA A 61 -22.26 3.06 13.74
CA ALA A 61 -23.13 4.02 14.39
C ALA A 61 -24.57 3.79 13.95
N ASP A 62 -25.49 3.61 14.90
CA ASP A 62 -26.92 3.36 14.64
C ASP A 62 -27.18 2.19 13.66
N GLY A 63 -26.35 1.14 13.74
CA GLY A 63 -26.45 -0.03 12.85
C GLY A 63 -25.95 0.21 11.42
N LYS A 64 -25.39 1.39 11.11
CA LYS A 64 -24.76 1.71 9.83
C LYS A 64 -23.25 1.67 9.94
N LYS A 65 -22.60 1.27 8.86
CA LYS A 65 -21.14 1.40 8.71
C LYS A 65 -20.81 2.87 8.45
N ILE A 66 -19.86 3.39 9.23
CA ILE A 66 -19.22 4.67 8.97
C ILE A 66 -17.72 4.42 8.86
N GLY A 67 -17.06 5.12 7.95
CA GLY A 67 -15.66 4.87 7.64
C GLY A 67 -14.94 6.13 7.18
N GLY A 68 -13.62 6.13 7.33
CA GLY A 68 -12.79 7.27 6.99
C GLY A 68 -11.41 7.16 7.60
N LEU A 69 -10.97 8.24 8.25
CA LEU A 69 -9.65 8.32 8.87
C LEU A 69 -9.75 8.63 10.36
N LYS A 70 -8.75 8.15 11.10
CA LYS A 70 -8.42 8.60 12.44
C LYS A 70 -7.01 9.19 12.45
N ALA A 71 -6.88 10.39 12.99
CA ALA A 71 -5.61 11.09 13.12
C ALA A 71 -5.07 10.99 14.55
N PHE A 72 -3.78 10.78 14.66
CA PHE A 72 -3.06 10.65 15.91
C PHE A 72 -1.81 11.51 15.94
N ASP A 73 -1.43 11.97 17.13
CA ASP A 73 -0.11 12.48 17.44
C ASP A 73 0.75 11.32 17.98
N ALA A 74 1.84 11.05 17.26
CA ALA A 74 2.80 9.98 17.53
C ALA A 74 4.08 10.48 18.23
N SER A 75 4.07 11.67 18.84
CA SER A 75 5.18 12.15 19.66
C SER A 75 5.35 11.40 20.98
N THR A 76 4.29 10.74 21.46
CA THR A 76 4.29 9.91 22.67
C THR A 76 3.74 8.52 22.40
N ARG A 77 3.99 7.58 23.33
CA ARG A 77 3.37 6.25 23.33
C ARG A 77 2.55 6.05 24.62
N PRO A 78 1.30 5.55 24.54
CA PRO A 78 0.51 5.36 23.33
C PRO A 78 0.26 6.72 22.61
N PHE A 79 -0.16 6.64 21.36
CA PHE A 79 -0.52 7.79 20.55
C PHE A 79 -1.66 8.58 21.16
N THR A 80 -1.63 9.90 21.00
CA THR A 80 -2.74 10.77 21.40
C THR A 80 -3.68 10.97 20.23
N GLU A 81 -4.97 10.72 20.40
CA GLU A 81 -5.97 10.98 19.36
C GLU A 81 -6.10 12.49 19.08
N ILE A 82 -6.05 12.87 17.81
CA ILE A 82 -6.29 14.24 17.34
C ILE A 82 -7.75 14.41 16.92
N GLY A 83 -8.27 13.45 16.16
CA GLY A 83 -9.65 13.48 15.69
C GLY A 83 -10.01 12.31 14.77
N LYS A 84 -11.31 12.19 14.52
CA LYS A 84 -11.90 11.21 13.59
C LYS A 84 -12.61 11.94 12.47
N TYR A 85 -12.45 11.42 11.25
CA TYR A 85 -12.98 11.99 10.01
C TYR A 85 -13.74 10.89 9.30
N LEU A 86 -14.90 10.54 9.86
CA LEU A 86 -15.75 9.44 9.40
C LEU A 86 -16.95 10.00 8.64
N ALA A 87 -17.37 9.27 7.62
CA ALA A 87 -18.59 9.55 6.85
C ALA A 87 -19.43 8.27 6.69
N ASP A 88 -20.68 8.43 6.29
CA ASP A 88 -21.55 7.31 5.93
C ASP A 88 -20.91 6.47 4.82
N GLY A 89 -20.79 5.16 5.05
CA GLY A 89 -20.20 4.23 4.09
C GLY A 89 -19.06 3.40 4.66
N THR A 90 -18.34 2.71 3.77
CA THR A 90 -17.18 1.90 4.15
C THR A 90 -15.95 2.76 4.33
N SER A 91 -14.97 2.25 5.08
CA SER A 91 -13.67 2.89 5.19
C SER A 91 -12.88 2.85 3.87
N PRO A 92 -11.94 3.79 3.66
CA PRO A 92 -10.94 3.68 2.61
C PRO A 92 -10.12 2.38 2.69
N ALA A 93 -9.32 2.12 1.65
CA ALA A 93 -8.36 1.01 1.57
C ALA A 93 -6.89 1.47 1.51
N TYR A 94 -6.64 2.76 1.24
CA TYR A 94 -5.31 3.36 1.19
C TYR A 94 -5.33 4.80 1.70
N VAL A 95 -4.22 5.24 2.27
CA VAL A 95 -3.99 6.62 2.73
C VAL A 95 -2.52 7.01 2.54
N THR A 96 -2.26 8.24 2.08
CA THR A 96 -0.92 8.83 1.99
C THR A 96 -0.92 10.31 2.37
N VAL A 97 0.27 10.89 2.54
CA VAL A 97 0.50 12.31 2.85
C VAL A 97 1.34 12.93 1.74
N ASP A 98 0.85 14.06 1.21
CA ASP A 98 1.66 15.01 0.45
C ASP A 98 2.21 16.06 1.42
N GLU A 99 3.48 15.91 1.78
CA GLU A 99 4.16 16.81 2.71
C GLU A 99 4.32 18.22 2.16
N ALA A 100 4.53 18.39 0.85
CA ALA A 100 4.77 19.69 0.26
C ALA A 100 3.50 20.55 0.30
N ARG A 101 2.35 19.94 0.00
CA ARG A 101 1.06 20.63 -0.01
C ARG A 101 0.32 20.53 1.31
N GLN A 102 0.81 19.73 2.26
CA GLN A 102 0.11 19.41 3.51
C GLN A 102 -1.30 18.88 3.22
N LEU A 103 -1.37 17.83 2.39
CA LEU A 103 -2.60 17.14 2.00
C LEU A 103 -2.55 15.66 2.40
N VAL A 104 -3.73 15.06 2.60
CA VAL A 104 -3.92 13.61 2.72
C VAL A 104 -4.80 13.14 1.57
N TYR A 105 -4.42 12.03 0.94
CA TYR A 105 -5.21 11.38 -0.10
C TYR A 105 -5.68 10.02 0.38
N THR A 106 -6.93 9.66 0.08
CA THR A 106 -7.48 8.34 0.37
C THR A 106 -8.16 7.73 -0.84
N ALA A 107 -7.98 6.43 -1.06
CA ALA A 107 -8.72 5.65 -2.05
C ALA A 107 -9.74 4.74 -1.35
N ASN A 108 -11.02 4.82 -1.71
CA ASN A 108 -12.08 4.03 -1.11
C ASN A 108 -12.60 2.96 -2.05
N TYR A 109 -12.26 1.71 -1.72
CA TYR A 109 -12.54 0.52 -2.52
C TYR A 109 -14.04 0.35 -2.78
N HIS A 110 -14.89 0.29 -1.75
CA HIS A 110 -16.30 -0.06 -1.97
C HIS A 110 -17.17 1.13 -2.39
N MET A 111 -16.69 2.37 -2.21
CA MET A 111 -17.43 3.57 -2.60
C MET A 111 -17.03 4.09 -3.99
N GLY A 112 -15.91 3.62 -4.56
CA GLY A 112 -15.49 4.07 -5.87
C GLY A 112 -14.97 5.51 -5.89
N VAL A 113 -14.45 6.02 -4.76
CA VAL A 113 -14.06 7.43 -4.61
C VAL A 113 -12.62 7.62 -4.17
N VAL A 114 -12.01 8.71 -4.64
CA VAL A 114 -10.78 9.28 -4.12
C VAL A 114 -11.11 10.57 -3.38
N THR A 115 -10.61 10.73 -2.16
CA THR A 115 -10.91 11.92 -1.32
C THR A 115 -9.62 12.63 -0.95
N VAL A 116 -9.65 13.97 -0.95
CA VAL A 116 -8.53 14.84 -0.56
C VAL A 116 -8.90 15.59 0.70
N TYR A 117 -7.96 15.63 1.64
CA TYR A 117 -8.04 16.42 2.87
C TYR A 117 -6.88 17.39 2.97
N LYS A 118 -7.13 18.59 3.50
CA LYS A 118 -6.11 19.53 3.94
C LYS A 118 -5.72 19.25 5.37
N ILE A 119 -4.42 19.24 5.64
CA ILE A 119 -3.83 19.13 6.98
C ILE A 119 -3.69 20.53 7.58
N ALA A 120 -4.26 20.74 8.76
CA ALA A 120 -4.02 21.92 9.58
C ALA A 120 -2.76 21.75 10.45
N ALA A 121 -2.27 22.85 11.04
CA ALA A 121 -1.02 22.85 11.82
C ALA A 121 -1.03 21.90 13.04
N ASP A 122 -2.20 21.62 13.62
CA ASP A 122 -2.36 20.67 14.73
C ASP A 122 -2.48 19.21 14.27
N GLY A 123 -2.50 18.98 12.95
CA GLY A 123 -2.69 17.67 12.33
C GLY A 123 -4.14 17.35 12.00
N THR A 124 -5.10 18.23 12.31
CA THR A 124 -6.51 18.00 11.96
C THR A 124 -6.75 18.05 10.44
N LEU A 125 -7.78 17.34 9.98
CA LEU A 125 -8.13 17.22 8.57
C LEU A 125 -9.41 18.00 8.22
N THR A 126 -9.43 18.61 7.04
CA THR A 126 -10.64 19.14 6.41
C THR A 126 -10.74 18.63 4.99
N GLN A 127 -11.82 17.94 4.64
CA GLN A 127 -12.04 17.47 3.27
C GLN A 127 -12.13 18.66 2.31
N THR A 128 -11.33 18.63 1.24
CA THR A 128 -11.31 19.69 0.22
C THR A 128 -11.96 19.25 -1.07
N ASP A 129 -11.87 17.97 -1.44
CA ASP A 129 -12.39 17.48 -2.71
C ASP A 129 -12.65 15.98 -2.70
N GLN A 130 -13.42 15.51 -3.69
CA GLN A 130 -13.68 14.10 -3.91
C GLN A 130 -13.93 13.83 -5.40
N ALA A 131 -13.28 12.80 -5.93
CA ALA A 131 -13.52 12.31 -7.29
C ALA A 131 -14.26 10.97 -7.23
N GLN A 132 -15.42 10.89 -7.90
CA GLN A 132 -16.19 9.66 -8.06
C GLN A 132 -15.78 8.99 -9.38
N HIS A 133 -15.36 7.74 -9.30
CA HIS A 133 -15.09 6.91 -10.46
C HIS A 133 -16.37 6.22 -10.94
N THR A 134 -16.36 5.75 -12.18
CA THR A 134 -17.45 4.98 -12.79
C THR A 134 -16.90 3.89 -13.71
N GLY A 135 -17.76 2.96 -14.14
CA GLY A 135 -17.37 1.81 -14.97
C GLY A 135 -17.13 0.54 -14.14
N ASN A 136 -16.82 -0.55 -14.83
CA ASN A 136 -16.59 -1.87 -14.26
C ASN A 136 -15.73 -2.71 -15.21
N GLY A 137 -15.03 -3.69 -14.67
CA GLY A 137 -14.25 -4.69 -15.40
C GLY A 137 -15.04 -5.98 -15.65
N PRO A 138 -14.44 -7.00 -16.28
CA PRO A 138 -15.11 -8.24 -16.67
C PRO A 138 -15.17 -9.30 -15.56
N ARG A 139 -14.36 -9.20 -14.49
CA ARG A 139 -14.31 -10.24 -13.44
C ARG A 139 -15.44 -10.10 -12.44
N PRO A 140 -15.81 -11.19 -11.72
CA PRO A 140 -16.83 -11.14 -10.69
C PRO A 140 -16.59 -10.05 -9.63
N GLU A 141 -15.33 -9.88 -9.19
CA GLU A 141 -14.89 -8.89 -8.20
C GLU A 141 -14.92 -7.43 -8.70
N GLN A 142 -15.29 -7.23 -9.96
CA GLN A 142 -15.32 -5.93 -10.64
C GLN A 142 -16.75 -5.55 -11.06
N GLN A 143 -17.71 -6.47 -11.03
CA GLN A 143 -19.06 -6.24 -11.59
C GLN A 143 -19.88 -5.24 -10.79
N ASP A 144 -19.56 -5.02 -9.51
CA ASP A 144 -20.24 -4.06 -8.64
C ASP A 144 -19.73 -2.62 -8.81
N GLY A 145 -18.67 -2.40 -9.59
CA GLY A 145 -18.26 -1.10 -10.07
C GLY A 145 -16.79 -0.76 -9.79
N PRO A 146 -16.44 0.53 -9.67
CA PRO A 146 -15.08 0.98 -9.46
C PRO A 146 -14.60 0.72 -8.03
N HIS A 147 -13.32 0.38 -7.91
CA HIS A 147 -12.63 0.08 -6.65
C HIS A 147 -11.22 0.72 -6.60
N PRO A 148 -11.11 2.04 -6.41
CA PRO A 148 -9.85 2.71 -6.11
C PRO A 148 -9.16 2.04 -4.91
N HIS A 149 -7.96 1.51 -5.14
CA HIS A 149 -7.18 0.81 -4.11
C HIS A 149 -5.86 1.55 -3.78
N PHE A 150 -5.46 2.54 -4.57
CA PHE A 150 -4.24 3.32 -4.34
C PHE A 150 -4.46 4.76 -4.79
N ALA A 151 -3.90 5.72 -4.06
CA ALA A 151 -3.88 7.13 -4.44
C ALA A 151 -2.62 7.77 -3.85
N ASP A 152 -1.59 7.99 -4.67
CA ASP A 152 -0.30 8.52 -4.22
C ASP A 152 0.39 9.39 -5.27
N LEU A 153 1.50 10.02 -4.89
CA LEU A 153 2.20 10.96 -5.74
C LEU A 153 2.97 10.27 -6.86
N THR A 154 2.89 10.86 -8.05
CA THR A 154 3.83 10.59 -9.16
C THR A 154 5.15 11.34 -8.92
N PRO A 155 6.24 11.01 -9.66
CA PRO A 155 7.52 11.72 -9.56
C PRO A 155 7.46 13.23 -9.85
N ASP A 156 6.44 13.68 -10.58
CA ASP A 156 6.17 15.09 -10.92
C ASP A 156 5.07 15.73 -10.05
N ASN A 157 4.72 15.10 -8.91
CA ASN A 157 3.78 15.60 -7.90
C ASN A 157 2.32 15.72 -8.36
N ARG A 158 1.91 14.92 -9.34
CA ARG A 158 0.50 14.60 -9.63
C ARG A 158 0.04 13.47 -8.71
N ILE A 159 -1.23 13.11 -8.73
CA ILE A 159 -1.75 11.94 -8.03
C ILE A 159 -2.01 10.83 -9.06
N VAL A 160 -1.46 9.64 -8.84
CA VAL A 160 -1.83 8.42 -9.55
C VAL A 160 -2.81 7.61 -8.71
N VAL A 161 -3.86 7.09 -9.34
CA VAL A 161 -4.88 6.28 -8.68
C VAL A 161 -5.05 4.96 -9.43
N CYS A 162 -4.88 3.84 -8.73
CA CYS A 162 -5.15 2.52 -9.29
C CYS A 162 -6.57 2.09 -8.91
N ASP A 163 -7.41 1.87 -9.92
CA ASP A 163 -8.78 1.41 -9.73
C ASP A 163 -8.93 -0.04 -10.21
N LEU A 164 -9.01 -0.94 -9.24
CA LEU A 164 -9.13 -2.38 -9.48
C LEU A 164 -10.43 -2.71 -10.21
N GLY A 165 -11.50 -2.00 -9.89
CA GLY A 165 -12.87 -2.32 -10.29
C GLY A 165 -13.15 -2.07 -11.76
N ASN A 166 -12.39 -1.19 -12.42
CA ASN A 166 -12.61 -0.84 -13.83
C ASN A 166 -11.33 -0.92 -14.69
N ASP A 167 -10.31 -1.64 -14.21
CA ASP A 167 -9.05 -1.86 -14.93
C ASP A 167 -8.33 -0.57 -15.36
N THR A 168 -8.45 0.51 -14.58
CA THR A 168 -7.93 1.83 -14.96
C THR A 168 -6.91 2.38 -13.96
N VAL A 169 -5.86 3.00 -14.49
CA VAL A 169 -4.95 3.88 -13.74
C VAL A 169 -5.24 5.32 -14.12
N TYR A 170 -5.70 6.13 -13.18
CA TYR A 170 -5.98 7.55 -13.39
C TYR A 170 -4.81 8.42 -12.96
N VAL A 171 -4.64 9.57 -13.60
CA VAL A 171 -3.71 10.61 -13.17
C VAL A 171 -4.47 11.92 -12.99
N TYR A 172 -4.29 12.56 -11.83
CA TYR A 172 -4.91 13.83 -11.48
C TYR A 172 -3.86 14.88 -11.16
N ASP A 173 -4.06 16.09 -11.67
CA ASP A 173 -3.43 17.28 -11.09
C ASP A 173 -4.10 17.62 -9.75
N VAL A 174 -3.30 18.15 -8.82
CA VAL A 174 -3.77 18.61 -7.52
C VAL A 174 -3.22 19.99 -7.22
N THR A 175 -4.13 20.91 -6.87
CA THR A 175 -3.77 22.26 -6.43
C THR A 175 -3.38 22.30 -4.94
N ASP A 176 -2.71 23.36 -4.48
CA ASP A 176 -2.39 23.54 -3.06
C ASP A 176 -3.63 23.62 -2.15
N ALA A 177 -4.78 24.00 -2.73
CA ALA A 177 -6.09 23.98 -2.09
C ALA A 177 -6.74 22.59 -2.06
N GLY A 178 -6.07 21.56 -2.60
CA GLY A 178 -6.53 20.18 -2.61
C GLY A 178 -7.66 19.91 -3.59
N LYS A 179 -7.70 20.62 -4.73
CA LYS A 179 -8.65 20.37 -5.84
C LYS A 179 -8.05 19.50 -6.93
N LEU A 180 -8.79 18.49 -7.35
CA LEU A 180 -8.40 17.50 -8.36
C LEU A 180 -8.83 17.92 -9.76
N THR A 181 -8.03 17.58 -10.75
CA THR A 181 -8.40 17.67 -12.18
C THR A 181 -7.81 16.47 -12.90
N GLU A 182 -8.66 15.65 -13.54
CA GLU A 182 -8.18 14.49 -14.32
C GLU A 182 -7.33 14.97 -15.48
N VAL A 183 -6.14 14.38 -15.60
CA VAL A 183 -5.15 14.69 -16.64
C VAL A 183 -5.17 13.60 -17.70
N SER A 184 -5.12 12.35 -17.26
CA SER A 184 -5.07 11.19 -18.15
C SER A 184 -5.64 9.94 -17.46
N ARG A 185 -5.86 8.91 -18.26
CA ARG A 185 -6.15 7.56 -17.79
C ARG A 185 -5.45 6.53 -18.68
N PHE A 186 -5.03 5.43 -18.08
CA PHE A 186 -4.50 4.26 -18.77
C PHE A 186 -5.38 3.06 -18.49
N SER A 187 -5.88 2.43 -19.56
CA SER A 187 -6.66 1.19 -19.47
C SER A 187 -5.72 -0.01 -19.49
N CYS A 188 -5.79 -0.83 -18.45
CA CYS A 188 -5.09 -2.10 -18.38
C CYS A 188 -5.79 -3.14 -19.29
N GLU A 189 -5.18 -4.32 -19.43
CA GLU A 189 -5.89 -5.45 -20.02
C GLU A 189 -7.14 -5.81 -19.19
N ASP A 190 -8.17 -6.28 -19.87
CA ASP A 190 -9.44 -6.71 -19.26
C ASP A 190 -9.21 -7.74 -18.14
N GLY A 191 -9.65 -7.41 -16.92
CA GLY A 191 -9.49 -8.24 -15.73
C GLY A 191 -8.07 -8.25 -15.17
N PHE A 192 -7.27 -7.20 -15.40
CA PHE A 192 -5.96 -7.03 -14.78
C PHE A 192 -6.07 -6.79 -13.27
N GLY A 193 -6.98 -5.90 -12.87
CA GLY A 193 -7.23 -5.44 -11.51
C GLY A 193 -6.07 -4.63 -10.91
N PRO A 194 -5.76 -3.42 -11.42
CA PRO A 194 -4.62 -2.64 -10.96
C PRO A 194 -4.79 -2.25 -9.49
N ARG A 195 -3.77 -2.53 -8.67
CA ARG A 195 -3.86 -2.42 -7.22
C ARG A 195 -2.97 -1.32 -6.66
N HIS A 196 -1.65 -1.50 -6.74
CA HIS A 196 -0.63 -0.57 -6.25
C HIS A 196 0.42 -0.37 -7.35
N ILE A 197 1.09 0.78 -7.36
CA ILE A 197 2.11 1.16 -8.35
C ILE A 197 3.33 1.77 -7.66
N VAL A 198 4.53 1.53 -8.18
CA VAL A 198 5.78 2.18 -7.76
C VAL A 198 6.54 2.72 -8.98
N PHE A 199 7.33 3.78 -8.80
CA PHE A 199 8.07 4.43 -9.88
C PHE A 199 9.58 4.24 -9.73
N ASN A 200 10.27 4.14 -10.86
CA ASN A 200 11.67 4.52 -10.99
C ASN A 200 11.73 5.94 -11.58
N PRO A 201 11.99 6.98 -10.76
CA PRO A 201 12.04 8.36 -11.22
C PRO A 201 13.29 8.71 -12.04
N GLU A 202 14.28 7.83 -12.13
CA GLU A 202 15.48 8.07 -12.95
C GLU A 202 15.24 7.71 -14.42
N THR A 203 14.35 6.75 -14.68
CA THR A 203 14.07 6.23 -16.02
C THR A 203 12.63 6.44 -16.47
N ASP A 204 11.81 7.11 -15.64
CA ASP A 204 10.39 7.31 -15.89
C ASP A 204 9.60 6.02 -16.14
N LYS A 205 10.01 4.94 -15.46
CA LYS A 205 9.30 3.66 -15.47
C LYS A 205 8.38 3.57 -14.26
N ALA A 206 7.27 2.87 -14.43
CA ALA A 206 6.39 2.48 -13.34
C ALA A 206 6.11 0.97 -13.36
N TYR A 207 5.97 0.38 -12.19
CA TYR A 207 5.70 -1.04 -12.00
C TYR A 207 4.37 -1.18 -11.28
N LEU A 208 3.39 -1.75 -11.98
CA LEU A 208 1.99 -1.80 -11.57
C LEU A 208 1.62 -3.24 -11.24
N ALA A 209 1.19 -3.50 -10.00
CA ALA A 209 0.68 -4.80 -9.59
C ALA A 209 -0.79 -4.98 -9.98
N GLY A 210 -1.09 -6.06 -10.70
CA GLY A 210 -2.45 -6.51 -11.02
C GLY A 210 -2.89 -7.59 -10.04
N GLU A 211 -3.80 -7.24 -9.13
CA GLU A 211 -4.33 -8.12 -8.09
C GLU A 211 -4.96 -9.37 -8.70
N LEU A 212 -5.97 -9.18 -9.54
CA LEU A 212 -6.84 -10.24 -10.03
C LEU A 212 -6.15 -11.11 -11.09
N SER A 213 -5.20 -10.54 -11.81
CA SER A 213 -4.43 -11.24 -12.84
C SER A 213 -3.17 -11.94 -12.32
N SER A 214 -2.70 -11.60 -11.11
CA SER A 214 -1.41 -12.07 -10.57
C SER A 214 -0.23 -11.73 -11.48
N LYS A 215 -0.21 -10.47 -11.95
CA LYS A 215 0.78 -9.96 -12.90
C LYS A 215 1.37 -8.63 -12.43
N VAL A 216 2.50 -8.27 -13.03
CA VAL A 216 3.07 -6.92 -13.01
C VAL A 216 3.15 -6.39 -14.43
N SER A 217 2.65 -5.18 -14.63
CA SER A 217 2.89 -4.41 -15.85
C SER A 217 4.00 -3.39 -15.63
N VAL A 218 4.93 -3.32 -16.57
CA VAL A 218 5.93 -2.25 -16.69
C VAL A 218 5.36 -1.20 -17.63
N LEU A 219 5.33 0.04 -17.16
CA LEU A 219 4.79 1.18 -17.89
C LEU A 219 5.88 2.24 -18.08
N ASP A 220 5.87 2.90 -19.23
CA ASP A 220 6.55 4.18 -19.41
C ASP A 220 5.62 5.30 -18.96
N TYR A 221 6.14 6.25 -18.18
CA TYR A 221 5.40 7.41 -17.68
C TYR A 221 5.91 8.69 -18.32
N ASP A 222 5.06 9.37 -19.09
CA ASP A 222 5.41 10.68 -19.63
C ASP A 222 5.01 11.78 -18.64
N ARG A 223 5.99 12.38 -17.96
CA ARG A 223 5.76 13.49 -17.00
C ARG A 223 5.10 14.74 -17.63
N GLN A 224 5.33 14.98 -18.93
CA GLN A 224 4.78 16.16 -19.58
C GLN A 224 3.26 16.04 -19.72
N THR A 225 2.80 14.86 -20.13
CA THR A 225 1.38 14.58 -20.38
C THR A 225 0.68 13.89 -19.20
N GLY A 226 1.43 13.39 -18.22
CA GLY A 226 0.92 12.58 -17.13
C GLY A 226 0.32 11.26 -17.62
N SER A 227 0.78 10.72 -18.75
CA SER A 227 0.20 9.53 -19.39
C SER A 227 1.11 8.30 -19.29
N PHE A 228 0.52 7.11 -19.42
CA PHE A 228 1.26 5.85 -19.41
C PHE A 228 1.15 5.12 -20.75
N SER A 229 2.22 4.41 -21.12
CA SER A 229 2.19 3.36 -22.16
C SER A 229 2.72 2.04 -21.62
N LEU A 230 2.14 0.94 -22.11
CA LEU A 230 2.55 -0.41 -21.71
C LEU A 230 3.83 -0.83 -22.43
N ASP A 231 4.80 -1.33 -21.67
CA ASP A 231 6.06 -1.89 -22.17
C ASP A 231 6.07 -3.42 -22.04
N GLN A 232 5.75 -3.94 -20.85
CA GLN A 232 5.83 -5.37 -20.54
C GLN A 232 4.72 -5.78 -19.57
N THR A 233 4.27 -7.03 -19.64
CA THR A 233 3.51 -7.66 -18.55
C THR A 233 4.05 -9.05 -18.27
N ILE A 234 4.30 -9.39 -17.00
CA ILE A 234 4.74 -10.72 -16.55
C ILE A 234 3.93 -11.23 -15.37
N LYS A 235 3.88 -12.55 -15.17
CA LYS A 235 3.25 -13.16 -13.98
C LYS A 235 4.14 -13.06 -12.75
N THR A 236 3.52 -12.98 -11.58
CA THR A 236 4.18 -13.01 -10.26
C THR A 236 4.19 -14.40 -9.62
N ILE A 237 3.51 -15.37 -10.24
CA ILE A 237 3.33 -16.76 -9.78
C ILE A 237 3.67 -17.75 -10.91
N PRO A 238 4.01 -19.02 -10.60
CA PRO A 238 4.28 -20.02 -11.62
C PRO A 238 3.05 -20.30 -12.49
N ASP A 239 3.26 -20.64 -13.77
CA ASP A 239 2.18 -21.04 -14.69
C ASP A 239 1.41 -22.29 -14.23
N THR A 240 2.01 -23.09 -13.35
CA THR A 240 1.42 -24.31 -12.79
C THR A 240 0.50 -24.06 -11.60
N TRP A 241 0.41 -22.82 -11.08
CA TRP A 241 -0.50 -22.49 -9.98
C TRP A 241 -1.89 -22.18 -10.53
N THR A 242 -2.88 -23.00 -10.16
CA THR A 242 -4.27 -22.89 -10.63
C THR A 242 -5.27 -22.52 -9.54
N GLU A 243 -4.81 -22.46 -8.28
CA GLU A 243 -5.63 -22.05 -7.14
C GLU A 243 -5.76 -20.53 -7.07
N HIS A 244 -6.58 -20.04 -6.14
CA HIS A 244 -6.72 -18.60 -5.89
C HIS A 244 -5.35 -17.93 -5.68
N ASN A 245 -5.17 -16.77 -6.31
CA ASN A 245 -4.07 -15.86 -6.00
C ASN A 245 -4.48 -14.40 -6.23
N GLY A 246 -4.02 -13.51 -5.36
CA GLY A 246 -4.14 -12.07 -5.53
C GLY A 246 -2.83 -11.37 -5.20
N ALA A 247 -2.21 -10.70 -6.19
CA ALA A 247 -1.08 -9.81 -5.91
C ALA A 247 -1.51 -8.69 -4.95
N ALA A 248 -0.60 -8.21 -4.10
CA ALA A 248 -0.92 -7.20 -3.09
C ALA A 248 0.06 -6.02 -3.10
N ALA A 249 1.03 -6.00 -2.19
CA ALA A 249 2.00 -4.92 -2.10
C ALA A 249 3.07 -5.05 -3.18
N ILE A 250 3.57 -3.92 -3.66
CA ILE A 250 4.70 -3.81 -4.59
C ILE A 250 5.64 -2.73 -4.08
N ARG A 251 6.95 -3.03 -4.05
CA ARG A 251 8.00 -2.11 -3.55
C ARG A 251 9.22 -2.19 -4.48
N ILE A 252 9.89 -1.06 -4.69
CA ILE A 252 11.13 -0.95 -5.48
C ILE A 252 12.29 -0.56 -4.56
N THR A 253 13.48 -1.09 -4.81
CA THR A 253 14.69 -0.68 -4.07
C THR A 253 15.13 0.73 -4.44
N SER A 254 15.77 1.42 -3.51
CA SER A 254 16.33 2.76 -3.67
C SER A 254 17.39 2.87 -4.77
N ASP A 255 18.06 1.77 -5.11
CA ASP A 255 19.01 1.68 -6.22
C ASP A 255 18.36 1.28 -7.56
N HIS A 256 17.04 1.15 -7.58
CA HIS A 256 16.20 0.79 -8.72
C HIS A 256 16.64 -0.50 -9.45
N LYS A 257 17.22 -1.47 -8.74
CA LYS A 257 17.62 -2.76 -9.32
C LYS A 257 16.58 -3.86 -9.13
N TYR A 258 15.73 -3.77 -8.12
CA TYR A 258 14.78 -4.83 -7.79
C TYR A 258 13.39 -4.29 -7.45
N VAL A 259 12.39 -5.04 -7.87
CA VAL A 259 10.98 -4.88 -7.47
C VAL A 259 10.54 -6.15 -6.75
N TYR A 260 9.81 -6.00 -5.66
CA TYR A 260 9.24 -7.09 -4.89
C TYR A 260 7.73 -7.00 -4.93
N VAL A 261 7.04 -8.14 -5.04
CA VAL A 261 5.57 -8.21 -5.03
C VAL A 261 5.10 -9.33 -4.12
N SER A 262 4.15 -9.06 -3.23
CA SER A 262 3.53 -10.11 -2.42
C SER A 262 2.33 -10.74 -3.12
N ASN A 263 2.19 -12.06 -2.96
CA ASN A 263 1.12 -12.87 -3.54
C ASN A 263 0.31 -13.55 -2.43
N ARG A 264 -0.99 -13.26 -2.32
CA ARG A 264 -1.91 -13.90 -1.37
C ARG A 264 -2.56 -15.11 -2.02
N GLY A 265 -2.44 -16.30 -1.42
CA GLY A 265 -2.83 -17.56 -2.03
C GLY A 265 -1.60 -18.40 -2.37
N PHE A 266 -0.75 -17.96 -3.31
CA PHE A 266 0.58 -18.56 -3.51
C PHE A 266 1.54 -18.25 -2.35
N ASN A 267 1.21 -17.27 -1.51
CA ASN A 267 1.85 -16.96 -0.23
C ASN A 267 3.38 -16.80 -0.32
N SER A 268 3.81 -15.85 -1.15
CA SER A 268 5.23 -15.59 -1.41
C SER A 268 5.52 -14.10 -1.71
N LEU A 269 6.81 -13.75 -1.63
CA LEU A 269 7.40 -12.56 -2.24
C LEU A 269 8.08 -12.94 -3.56
N ALA A 270 7.54 -12.44 -4.67
CA ALA A 270 8.19 -12.50 -5.98
C ALA A 270 9.28 -11.41 -6.05
N THR A 271 10.50 -11.81 -6.39
CA THR A 271 11.64 -10.89 -6.62
C THR A 271 11.87 -10.72 -8.11
N LEU A 272 11.75 -9.48 -8.59
CA LEU A 272 11.89 -9.10 -9.98
C LEU A 272 13.16 -8.26 -10.16
N ALA A 273 14.09 -8.69 -11.00
CA ALA A 273 15.27 -7.90 -11.36
C ALA A 273 14.95 -6.93 -12.49
N ILE A 274 15.20 -5.65 -12.28
CA ILE A 274 15.07 -4.60 -13.29
C ILE A 274 16.25 -4.70 -14.26
N GLN A 275 15.94 -4.77 -15.56
CA GLN A 275 16.92 -4.80 -16.65
C GLN A 275 17.30 -3.37 -17.08
N SER A 276 18.32 -3.24 -17.92
CA SER A 276 18.82 -1.93 -18.36
C SER A 276 17.82 -1.07 -19.14
N ASP A 277 16.81 -1.69 -19.75
CA ASP A 277 15.71 -1.02 -20.46
C ASP A 277 14.50 -0.71 -19.55
N GLY A 278 14.59 -1.05 -18.26
CA GLY A 278 13.52 -0.90 -17.28
C GLY A 278 12.52 -2.06 -17.22
N SER A 279 12.59 -3.01 -18.16
CA SER A 279 11.82 -4.26 -18.09
C SER A 279 12.23 -5.09 -16.87
N VAL A 280 11.41 -6.08 -16.49
CA VAL A 280 11.67 -6.94 -15.33
C VAL A 280 11.74 -8.41 -15.68
N LYS A 281 12.52 -9.14 -14.88
CA LYS A 281 12.58 -10.60 -14.90
C LYS A 281 12.35 -11.17 -13.50
N LEU A 282 11.44 -12.12 -13.38
CA LEU A 282 11.28 -12.91 -12.14
C LEU A 282 12.54 -13.75 -11.90
N ILE A 283 13.21 -13.53 -10.76
CA ILE A 283 14.46 -14.22 -10.40
C ILE A 283 14.34 -15.09 -9.15
N ASP A 284 13.33 -14.86 -8.32
CA ASP A 284 13.08 -15.65 -7.11
C ASP A 284 11.63 -15.55 -6.63
N GLN A 285 11.19 -16.52 -5.85
CA GLN A 285 9.91 -16.54 -5.16
C GLN A 285 10.10 -17.10 -3.75
N THR A 286 10.21 -16.21 -2.78
CA THR A 286 10.48 -16.58 -1.39
C THR A 286 9.16 -16.82 -0.65
N PRO A 287 8.96 -17.96 0.02
CA PRO A 287 7.76 -18.22 0.81
C PRO A 287 7.54 -17.14 1.89
N ALA A 288 6.28 -16.78 2.14
CA ALA A 288 5.89 -15.77 3.12
C ALA A 288 5.99 -16.24 4.58
N GLU A 289 6.15 -17.56 4.80
CA GLU A 289 6.08 -18.24 6.10
C GLU A 289 4.77 -17.96 6.87
N GLY A 290 3.67 -17.80 6.12
CA GLY A 290 2.31 -17.60 6.62
C GLY A 290 1.30 -17.50 5.47
N ASP A 291 0.05 -17.17 5.80
CA ASP A 291 -1.04 -17.07 4.82
C ASP A 291 -1.52 -15.63 4.61
N PHE A 292 -1.74 -15.29 3.33
CA PHE A 292 -2.16 -13.95 2.89
C PHE A 292 -1.17 -12.83 3.27
N PRO A 293 0.06 -12.80 2.69
CA PRO A 293 1.01 -11.71 2.84
C PRO A 293 0.49 -10.41 2.20
N ARG A 294 -0.23 -9.60 2.96
CA ARG A 294 -0.96 -8.44 2.40
C ARG A 294 -0.09 -7.20 2.23
N ASP A 295 0.90 -6.99 3.09
CA ASP A 295 1.86 -5.91 2.96
C ASP A 295 3.23 -6.30 3.50
N PHE A 296 4.25 -5.61 3.01
CA PHE A 296 5.62 -5.73 3.47
C PHE A 296 6.36 -4.41 3.20
N ASN A 297 7.47 -4.19 3.88
CA ASN A 297 8.28 -3.00 3.66
C ASN A 297 9.77 -3.26 3.97
N PHE A 298 10.63 -2.43 3.38
CA PHE A 298 12.05 -2.40 3.70
C PHE A 298 12.30 -1.64 4.99
N ASN A 299 13.34 -2.05 5.73
CA ASN A 299 13.94 -1.17 6.74
C ASN A 299 14.73 -0.03 6.07
N SER A 300 15.27 0.90 6.87
CA SER A 300 15.87 2.15 6.39
C SER A 300 17.04 1.99 5.41
N ASP A 301 17.86 0.96 5.55
CA ASP A 301 19.01 0.68 4.66
C ASP A 301 18.72 -0.45 3.63
N GLU A 302 17.47 -0.90 3.57
CA GLU A 302 16.98 -2.00 2.72
C GLU A 302 17.70 -3.35 2.93
N SER A 303 18.46 -3.53 4.00
CA SER A 303 19.10 -4.82 4.31
C SER A 303 18.11 -5.87 4.84
N PHE A 304 16.92 -5.44 5.25
CA PHE A 304 15.83 -6.30 5.73
C PHE A 304 14.49 -5.97 5.08
N ILE A 305 13.63 -6.99 5.00
CA ILE A 305 12.21 -6.87 4.69
C ILE A 305 11.39 -7.43 5.86
N VAL A 306 10.38 -6.68 6.29
CA VAL A 306 9.35 -7.15 7.22
C VAL A 306 8.04 -7.34 6.45
N LEU A 307 7.47 -8.53 6.54
CA LEU A 307 6.20 -8.91 5.92
C LEU A 307 5.20 -9.32 6.99
N VAL A 308 3.93 -8.97 6.80
CA VAL A 308 2.82 -9.40 7.66
C VAL A 308 1.86 -10.30 6.90
N ASN A 309 1.48 -11.42 7.52
CA ASN A 309 0.53 -12.40 7.00
C ASN A 309 -0.81 -12.23 7.71
N GLN A 310 -1.84 -11.87 6.95
CA GLN A 310 -3.14 -11.49 7.48
C GLN A 310 -3.83 -12.65 8.22
N ASN A 311 -3.79 -13.86 7.65
CA ASN A 311 -4.67 -14.95 8.09
C ASN A 311 -4.02 -15.81 9.17
N THR A 312 -2.68 -15.86 9.23
CA THR A 312 -1.91 -16.62 10.23
C THR A 312 -1.47 -15.80 11.43
N ASP A 313 -1.84 -14.52 11.50
CA ASP A 313 -1.55 -13.62 12.62
C ASP A 313 -0.04 -13.57 12.96
N ASN A 314 0.82 -13.58 11.94
CA ASN A 314 2.28 -13.56 12.09
C ASN A 314 2.99 -12.61 11.11
N ALA A 315 4.20 -12.21 11.49
CA ALA A 315 5.14 -11.50 10.66
C ALA A 315 6.41 -12.33 10.42
N THR A 316 7.06 -12.07 9.30
CA THR A 316 8.30 -12.71 8.87
C THR A 316 9.35 -11.65 8.55
N LEU A 317 10.56 -11.86 9.06
CA LEU A 317 11.74 -11.05 8.79
C LEU A 317 12.64 -11.77 7.79
N TYR A 318 13.04 -11.06 6.73
CA TYR A 318 14.02 -11.53 5.76
C TYR A 318 15.23 -10.61 5.76
N SER A 319 16.42 -11.18 5.60
CA SER A 319 17.60 -10.41 5.15
C SER A 319 17.62 -10.39 3.63
N ARG A 320 17.90 -9.22 3.05
CA ARG A 320 18.04 -9.01 1.61
C ARG A 320 19.51 -8.93 1.23
N ASP A 321 19.91 -9.71 0.24
CA ASP A 321 21.19 -9.55 -0.43
C ASP A 321 21.07 -8.46 -1.51
N ALA A 322 21.75 -7.33 -1.33
CA ALA A 322 21.61 -6.17 -2.23
C ALA A 322 22.16 -6.42 -3.65
N ALA A 323 23.07 -7.38 -3.81
CA ALA A 323 23.72 -7.65 -5.10
C ALA A 323 22.91 -8.61 -5.99
N SER A 324 22.12 -9.48 -5.38
CA SER A 324 21.30 -10.48 -6.06
C SER A 324 19.80 -10.23 -5.93
N GLY A 325 19.38 -9.39 -4.98
CA GLY A 325 17.99 -9.13 -4.63
C GLY A 325 17.33 -10.25 -3.82
N LYS A 326 18.01 -11.38 -3.61
CA LYS A 326 17.41 -12.56 -2.98
C LYS A 326 17.18 -12.37 -1.49
N LEU A 327 16.18 -13.06 -0.98
CA LEU A 327 15.76 -13.00 0.41
C LEU A 327 16.12 -14.30 1.14
N THR A 328 16.55 -14.16 2.39
CA THR A 328 16.74 -15.29 3.31
C THR A 328 15.90 -15.06 4.56
N VAL A 329 15.08 -16.04 4.94
CA VAL A 329 14.29 -15.98 6.19
C VAL A 329 15.26 -15.91 7.37
N VAL A 330 15.08 -14.90 8.21
CA VAL A 330 15.85 -14.66 9.43
C VAL A 330 15.05 -15.07 10.65
N GLN A 331 13.78 -14.67 10.68
CA GLN A 331 12.85 -14.96 11.76
C GLN A 331 11.44 -15.10 11.19
N LYS A 332 10.66 -16.03 11.74
CA LYS A 332 9.26 -16.25 11.38
C LYS A 332 8.42 -16.45 12.64
N ASP A 333 7.10 -16.53 12.44
CA ASP A 333 6.11 -16.76 13.50
C ASP A 333 6.08 -15.66 14.59
N VAL A 334 6.56 -14.46 14.25
CA VAL A 334 6.47 -13.29 15.13
C VAL A 334 5.02 -12.89 15.20
N GLN A 335 4.40 -13.02 16.37
CA GLN A 335 2.97 -12.77 16.52
C GLN A 335 2.63 -11.32 16.17
N VAL A 336 1.69 -11.14 15.25
CA VAL A 336 1.13 -9.85 14.80
C VAL A 336 -0.32 -10.11 14.42
N PRO A 337 -1.30 -9.71 15.25
CA PRO A 337 -2.70 -10.06 14.99
C PRO A 337 -3.22 -9.34 13.75
N GLU A 338 -3.71 -10.10 12.77
CA GLU A 338 -4.42 -9.56 11.60
C GLU A 338 -3.66 -8.46 10.83
N GLY A 339 -2.31 -8.54 10.79
CA GLY A 339 -1.45 -7.53 10.19
C GLY A 339 -1.62 -7.40 8.67
N VAL A 340 -1.81 -6.17 8.18
CA VAL A 340 -2.10 -5.89 6.76
C VAL A 340 -1.45 -4.62 6.21
N CYS A 341 -0.70 -3.86 7.02
CA CYS A 341 0.08 -2.70 6.60
C CYS A 341 1.40 -2.65 7.37
N VAL A 342 2.52 -2.35 6.70
CA VAL A 342 3.86 -2.22 7.31
C VAL A 342 4.47 -0.86 6.94
N LYS A 343 4.72 -0.02 7.95
CA LYS A 343 5.31 1.31 7.76
C LYS A 343 6.43 1.56 8.77
N PHE A 344 7.68 1.61 8.30
CA PHE A 344 8.78 2.08 9.13
C PHE A 344 8.62 3.56 9.49
N GLU A 345 8.98 3.90 10.72
CA GLU A 345 8.98 5.27 11.23
C GLU A 345 10.20 6.06 10.71
N TYR A 346 10.10 7.39 10.74
CA TYR A 346 11.15 8.33 10.29
C TYR A 346 12.26 8.55 11.31
#